data_AF-A0A7W0WJ20-F1
#
_entry.id   AF-A0A7W0WJ20-F1
#
_cell.length_a   1.000
_cell.length_b   1.000
_cell.length_c   1.000
_cell.angle_alpha   90.00
_cell.angle_beta   90.00
_cell.angle_gamma   90.00
#
_symmetry.space_group_name_H-M   'P 1'
#
loop_
_entity.id
_entity.type
_entity.pdbx_description
1 polymer ?
#
loop_
_entity_poly.entity_id
_entity_poly.type
_entity_poly.pdbx_seq_one_letter_code
_entity_poly.pdbx_strand_id
1 'polypeptide(L)' 'MSDTERLSTLRHDLSNPLSALLAETQLLLLTESQIDPTIVTSLREIEALAIRMRAMLREI' A
#
# COMPACT_ATOMS: atom_id res chain seq x y z
N MET A 1 2.33 -5.38 -27.64
CA MET A 1 1.89 -4.40 -26.62
C MET A 1 2.58 -3.09 -26.89
N SER A 2 1.81 -2.00 -26.98
CA SER A 2 2.33 -0.64 -26.97
C SER A 2 2.90 -0.28 -25.59
N ASP A 3 3.74 0.74 -25.52
CA ASP A 3 4.30 1.20 -24.23
C ASP A 3 3.20 1.71 -23.29
N THR A 4 2.12 2.29 -23.83
CA THR A 4 0.93 2.68 -23.06
C THR A 4 0.22 1.48 -22.44
N GLU A 5 0.09 0.36 -23.17
CA GLU A 5 -0.50 -0.88 -22.63
C GLU A 5 0.38 -1.46 -21.52
N ARG A 6 1.71 -1.48 -21.70
CA ARG A 6 2.66 -1.94 -20.67
C ARG A 6 2.57 -1.10 -19.40
N LEU A 7 2.48 0.22 -19.55
CA LEU A 7 2.36 1.13 -18.42
C LEU A 7 1.03 0.94 -17.67
N SER A 8 -0.07 0.76 -18.40
CA SER A 8 -1.38 0.48 -17.82
C SER A 8 -1.38 -0.84 -17.04
N THR A 9 -0.78 -1.90 -17.60
CA THR A 9 -0.63 -3.19 -16.92
C THR A 9 0.22 -3.04 -15.66
N LEU A 10 1.38 -2.38 -15.73
CA LEU A 10 2.23 -2.15 -14.56
C LEU A 10 1.49 -1.38 -13.45
N ARG A 11 0.74 -0.34 -13.81
CA ARG A 11 -0.06 0.43 -12.84
C ARG A 11 -1.10 -0.44 -12.15
N HIS A 12 -1.81 -1.28 -12.90
CA HIS A 12 -2.79 -2.22 -12.36
C HIS A 12 -2.12 -3.22 -11.41
N ASP A 13 -1.06 -3.86 -11.89
CA ASP A 13 -0.36 -4.95 -11.19
C ASP A 13 0.32 -4.48 -9.91
N LEU A 14 0.70 -3.20 -9.82
CA LEU A 14 1.21 -2.59 -8.58
C LEU A 14 0.09 -2.03 -7.70
N SER A 15 -0.98 -1.47 -8.27
CA SER A 15 -2.09 -0.90 -7.48
C SER A 15 -2.82 -1.94 -6.65
N ASN A 16 -2.98 -3.16 -7.19
CA ASN A 16 -3.66 -4.26 -6.50
C ASN A 16 -2.92 -4.73 -5.22
N PRO A 17 -1.63 -5.14 -5.26
CA PRO A 17 -0.90 -5.56 -4.07
C PRO A 17 -0.72 -4.42 -3.06
N LEU A 18 -0.58 -3.16 -3.51
CA LEU A 18 -0.54 -2.02 -2.59
C LEU A 18 -1.87 -1.80 -1.86
N SER A 19 -3.00 -2.07 -2.53
CA SER A 19 -4.32 -1.98 -1.89
C SER A 19 -4.51 -3.12 -0.88
N ALA A 20 -4.03 -4.32 -1.19
CA ALA A 20 -4.03 -5.44 -0.25
C ALA A 20 -3.13 -5.16 0.97
N LEU A 21 -1.90 -4.69 0.75
CA LEU A 21 -0.96 -4.32 1.83
C LEU A 21 -1.57 -3.27 2.77
N LEU A 22 -2.22 -2.25 2.20
CA LEU A 22 -2.90 -1.21 2.96
C LEU A 22 -4.04 -1.80 3.81
N ALA A 23 -4.89 -2.64 3.21
CA ALA A 23 -6.00 -3.27 3.91
C ALA A 23 -5.54 -4.17 5.06
N GLU A 24 -4.56 -5.04 4.84
CA GLU A 24 -3.99 -5.92 5.87
C GLU A 24 -3.36 -5.11 7.02
N THR A 25 -2.61 -4.05 6.68
CA THR A 25 -2.02 -3.15 7.68
C THR A 25 -3.09 -2.46 8.51
N GLN A 26 -4.15 -1.99 7.87
CA GLN A 26 -5.29 -1.36 8.54
C GLN A 26 -6.05 -2.33 9.43
N LEU A 27 -6.23 -3.59 9.01
CA LEU A 27 -6.83 -4.65 9.83
C LEU A 27 -6.02 -4.89 11.11
N LEU A 28 -4.69 -4.97 11.03
CA LEU A 28 -3.82 -5.12 12.21
C LEU A 28 -3.92 -3.91 13.16
N LEU A 29 -3.99 -2.70 12.60
CA LEU A 29 -4.13 -1.46 13.36
C LEU A 29 -5.48 -1.32 14.09
N LEU A 30 -6.53 -2.07 13.71
CA LEU A 30 -7.78 -2.13 14.48
C LEU A 30 -7.55 -2.63 15.92
N THR A 31 -6.50 -3.43 16.12
CA THR A 31 -6.13 -3.98 17.43
C THR A 31 -4.87 -3.34 18.00
N GLU A 32 -4.53 -2.10 17.61
CA GLU A 32 -3.27 -1.45 18.00
C GLU A 32 -3.01 -1.41 19.51
N SER A 33 -4.07 -1.31 20.34
CA SER A 33 -3.96 -1.33 21.81
C SER A 33 -3.42 -2.64 22.40
N GLN A 34 -3.40 -3.71 21.60
CA GLN A 34 -2.93 -5.05 21.97
C GLN A 34 -1.56 -5.37 21.35
N ILE A 35 -1.00 -4.45 20.55
CA ILE A 35 0.24 -4.65 19.81
C ILE A 35 1.35 -3.84 20.48
N ASP A 36 2.58 -4.35 20.43
CA ASP A 36 3.74 -3.62 20.90
C ASP A 36 3.84 -2.24 20.19
N PRO A 37 4.08 -1.13 20.92
CA PRO A 37 4.12 0.22 20.33
C PRO A 37 5.14 0.39 19.20
N THR A 38 6.25 -0.35 19.22
CA THR A 38 7.25 -0.32 18.16
C THR A 38 6.70 -0.94 16.88
N ILE A 39 5.97 -2.05 17.00
CA ILE A 39 5.28 -2.70 15.87
C ILE A 39 4.18 -1.79 15.33
N VAL A 40 3.39 -1.14 16.20
CA VAL A 40 2.38 -0.15 15.77
C VAL A 40 3.02 0.97 14.95
N THR A 41 4.16 1.48 15.39
CA THR A 41 4.92 2.51 14.66
C THR A 41 5.31 2.01 13.26
N SER A 42 5.87 0.80 13.15
CA SER A 42 6.20 0.21 11.85
C SER A 42 4.97 -0.03 10.97
N LEU A 43 3.83 -0.45 11.52
CA LEU A 43 2.58 -0.61 10.77
C LEU A 43 2.09 0.74 10.21
N ARG A 44 2.17 1.82 10.98
CA ARG A 44 1.82 3.18 10.50
C ARG A 44 2.75 3.66 9.39
N GLU A 45 4.05 3.33 9.47
CA GLU A 45 5.00 3.62 8.40
C GLU A 45 4.67 2.84 7.12
N ILE A 46 4.34 1.55 7.23
CA ILE A 46 3.91 0.72 6.09
C ILE A 46 2.64 1.28 5.45
N GLU A 47 1.65 1.67 6.25
CA GLU A 47 0.42 2.33 5.78
C GLU A 47 0.74 3.61 4.98
N ALA A 48 1.60 4.48 5.52
CA ALA A 48 1.99 5.73 4.88
C ALA A 48 2.74 5.49 3.55
N LEU A 49 3.65 4.51 3.52
CA LEU A 49 4.38 4.13 2.31
C LEU A 49 3.45 3.57 1.23
N ALA A 50 2.51 2.69 1.59
CA ALA A 50 1.54 2.13 0.66
C ALA A 50 0.66 3.22 0.04
N ILE A 51 0.18 4.18 0.85
CA ILE A 51 -0.59 5.34 0.36
C ILE A 51 0.25 6.18 -0.62
N ARG A 52 1.51 6.48 -0.27
CA ARG A 52 2.41 7.25 -1.13
C ARG A 52 2.68 6.55 -2.46
N MET A 53 2.93 5.25 -2.45
CA MET A 53 3.15 4.48 -3.68
C MET A 53 1.91 4.48 -4.58
N ARG A 54 0.71 4.35 -4.01
CA ARG A 54 -0.54 4.44 -4.78
C ARG A 54 -0.76 5.84 -5.36
N ALA A 55 -0.38 6.90 -4.65
CA ALA A 55 -0.44 8.26 -5.19
C ALA A 55 0.49 8.42 -6.40
N MET A 56 1.75 7.99 -6.29
CA MET A 56 2.71 8.02 -7.39
C MET A 56 2.19 7.25 -8.63
N LEU A 57 1.60 6.07 -8.43
CA LEU A 57 1.04 5.28 -9.53
C LEU A 57 -0.19 5.90 -10.21
N ARG A 58 -0.92 6.80 -9.53
CA ARG A 58 -2.05 7.53 -10.14
C ARG A 58 -1.59 8.70 -11.00
N GLU A 59 -0.41 9.24 -10.73
CA GLU A 59 0.20 10.35 -11.45
C GLU A 59 0.95 9.90 -12.72
N ILE A 60 1.10 8.58 -12.91
CA ILE A 60 1.71 7.92 -14.07
C ILE A 60 0.64 7.46 -15.08
#